data_AF-A0A6I2MCG4-F1
#
_entry.id   AF-A0A6I2MCG4-F1
#
_cell.length_a   1.000
_cell.length_b   1.000
_cell.length_c   1.000
_cell.angle_alpha   90.00
_cell.angle_beta   90.00
_cell.angle_gamma   90.00
#
_symmetry.space_group_name_H-M   'P 1'
#
loop_
_entity.id
_entity.type
_entity.pdbx_description
1 polymer ?
#
loop_
_entity_poly.entity_id
_entity_poly.type
_entity_poly.pdbx_seq_one_letter_code
_entity_poly.pdbx_strand_id
1 'polypeptide(L)'
;MMKFMLKCFVLCSILLLGVLFGMQQANQGLVKMKGYDDPNLSSAFEVKNDSSGELEASVLGVSHSLEEKQEKLEEMEAFNFFSQLGKKFASLASAVITGFITFLAGLVESLFQ
;
A
#
# COMPACT_ATOMS: atom_id res chain seq x y z
N MET A 1 39.53 7.72 -1.40
CA MET A 1 38.63 7.99 -0.26
C MET A 1 37.58 9.06 -0.55
N MET A 2 37.95 10.28 -0.98
CA MET A 2 36.98 11.39 -1.19
C MET A 2 35.85 11.10 -2.20
N LYS A 3 36.14 10.43 -3.32
CA LYS A 3 35.14 10.02 -4.31
C LYS A 3 34.11 9.02 -3.77
N PHE A 4 34.53 8.14 -2.86
CA PHE A 4 33.66 7.17 -2.20
C PHE A 4 32.78 7.86 -1.16
N MET A 5 33.37 8.76 -0.36
CA MET A 5 32.62 9.54 0.62
C MET A 5 31.57 10.45 -0.04
N LEU A 6 31.87 11.05 -1.18
CA LEU A 6 30.91 11.85 -1.95
C LEU A 6 29.75 10.99 -2.49
N LYS A 7 30.03 9.78 -2.98
CA LYS A 7 28.98 8.83 -3.40
C LYS A 7 28.05 8.43 -2.25
N CYS A 8 28.62 8.12 -1.08
CA CYS A 8 27.84 7.84 0.13
C CYS A 8 27.02 9.06 0.56
N PHE A 9 27.60 10.26 0.53
CA PHE A 9 26.89 11.47 0.90
C PHE A 9 25.69 11.72 -0.01
N VAL A 10 25.87 11.62 -1.32
CA VAL A 10 24.78 11.77 -2.31
C VAL A 10 23.71 10.70 -2.10
N LEU A 11 24.09 9.44 -1.87
CA LEU A 11 23.15 8.35 -1.59
C LEU A 11 22.33 8.64 -0.32
N CYS A 12 22.98 9.06 0.76
CA CYS A 12 22.31 9.45 2.01
C CYS A 12 21.38 10.64 1.79
N SER A 13 21.77 11.65 1.02
CA SER A 13 20.92 12.79 0.70
C SER A 13 19.66 12.38 -0.06
N ILE A 14 19.79 11.50 -1.06
CA ILE A 14 18.64 10.98 -1.81
C ILE A 14 17.68 10.21 -0.90
N LEU A 15 18.22 9.35 -0.03
CA LEU A 15 17.41 8.58 0.93
C LEU A 15 16.71 9.50 1.94
N LEU A 16 17.40 10.52 2.45
CA LEU A 16 16.84 11.51 3.37
C LEU A 16 15.66 12.25 2.74
N LEU A 17 15.83 12.71 1.49
CA LEU A 17 14.76 13.37 0.74
C LEU A 17 13.57 12.44 0.50
N GLY A 18 13.83 11.17 0.19
CA GLY A 18 12.78 10.14 0.05
C GLY A 18 11.97 9.95 1.33
N VAL A 19 12.65 9.89 2.49
CA VAL A 19 11.97 9.79 3.79
C VAL A 19 11.13 11.02 4.10
N LEU A 20 11.65 12.23 3.89
CA LEU A 20 10.91 13.47 4.11
C LEU A 20 9.66 13.56 3.21
N PHE A 21 9.80 13.17 1.95
CA PHE A 21 8.66 13.12 1.02
C PHE A 21 7.63 12.08 1.45
N GLY A 22 8.09 10.90 1.88
CA GLY A 22 7.23 9.83 2.41
C GLY A 22 6.45 10.26 3.65
N MET A 23 7.06 11.03 4.56
CA MET A 23 6.37 11.58 5.73
C MET A 23 5.27 12.58 5.33
N GLN A 24 5.51 13.43 4.33
CA GLN A 24 4.49 14.35 3.82
C GLN A 24 3.33 13.60 3.16
N GLN A 25 3.63 12.57 2.37
CA GLN A 25 2.63 11.72 1.74
C GLN A 25 1.81 10.94 2.76
N ALA A 26 2.45 10.42 3.82
CA ALA A 26 1.76 9.74 4.91
C ALA A 26 0.86 10.69 5.70
N ASN A 27 1.31 11.91 5.99
CA ASN A 27 0.50 12.92 6.69
C ASN A 27 -0.74 13.29 5.87
N GLN A 28 -0.59 13.52 4.56
CA GLN A 28 -1.72 13.76 3.66
C GLN A 28 -2.64 12.55 3.55
N GLY A 29 -2.09 11.33 3.54
CA GLY A 29 -2.88 10.08 3.55
C GLY A 29 -3.71 9.92 4.82
N LEU A 30 -3.14 10.26 5.98
CA LEU A 30 -3.86 10.25 7.26
C LEU A 30 -4.97 11.29 7.31
N VAL A 31 -4.77 12.49 6.78
CA VAL A 31 -5.82 13.51 6.68
C VAL A 31 -6.98 13.03 5.79
N LYS A 32 -6.68 12.40 4.65
CA LYS A 32 -7.69 11.83 3.75
C LYS A 32 -8.45 10.65 4.36
N MET A 33 -7.80 9.85 5.20
CA MET A 33 -8.45 8.73 5.90
C MET A 33 -9.29 9.17 7.11
N LYS A 34 -9.00 10.32 7.70
CA LYS A 34 -9.80 10.88 8.80
C LYS A 34 -11.09 11.56 8.33
N GLY A 35 -11.29 11.73 7.03
CA GLY A 35 -12.54 12.24 6.45
C GLY A 35 -12.89 13.67 6.89
N TYR A 36 -11.89 14.51 7.15
CA TYR A 36 -12.10 15.91 7.52
C TYR A 36 -12.81 16.75 6.43
N ASP A 37 -12.96 16.23 5.21
CA ASP A 37 -13.76 16.81 4.13
C ASP A 37 -15.23 16.33 4.11
N ASP A 38 -15.65 15.45 5.04
CA ASP A 38 -17.04 15.04 5.18
C ASP A 38 -17.69 15.74 6.39
N PRO A 39 -18.60 16.71 6.17
CA PRO A 39 -19.36 17.36 7.24
C PRO A 39 -20.17 16.38 8.10
N ASN A 40 -20.40 15.14 7.65
CA ASN A 40 -21.17 14.12 8.36
C ASN A 40 -20.33 13.23 9.29
N LEU A 41 -19.00 13.22 9.16
CA LEU A 41 -18.13 12.40 10.02
C LEU A 41 -17.89 13.02 11.42
N SER A 42 -18.22 14.30 11.59
CA SER A 42 -18.16 14.99 12.89
C SER A 42 -19.24 14.53 13.87
N SER A 43 -20.30 13.87 13.38
CA SER A 43 -21.53 13.61 14.15
C SER A 43 -21.77 12.14 14.49
N ALA A 44 -20.88 11.22 14.14
CA ALA A 44 -21.09 9.78 14.41
C ALA A 44 -20.68 9.34 15.83
N PHE A 45 -19.98 10.19 16.59
CA PHE A 45 -19.60 9.91 17.98
C PHE A 45 -19.63 11.19 18.84
N GLU A 46 -20.76 11.88 18.90
CA GLU A 46 -21.00 12.81 20.00
C GLU A 46 -21.70 12.04 21.13
N VAL A 47 -20.90 11.44 22.01
CA VAL A 47 -21.41 10.94 23.31
C VAL A 47 -21.68 12.18 24.17
N LYS A 48 -22.87 12.77 24.01
CA LYS A 48 -23.40 13.68 25.02
C LYS A 48 -23.79 12.83 26.23
N ASN A 49 -23.01 12.96 27.30
CA ASN A 49 -23.45 12.55 28.64
C ASN A 49 -24.66 13.41 29.00
N ASP A 50 -25.87 12.86 28.81
CA ASP A 50 -27.05 13.38 29.47
C ASP A 50 -27.32 12.60 30.76
N SER A 51 -27.82 13.31 31.75
CA SER A 51 -27.81 12.96 33.17
C SER A 51 -28.93 11.99 33.56
N SER A 52 -29.32 11.10 32.65
CA SER A 52 -30.53 10.27 32.77
C SER A 52 -30.39 8.98 31.96
N GLY A 53 -29.53 8.08 32.45
CA GLY A 53 -29.80 6.65 32.67
C GLY A 53 -30.35 5.73 31.57
N GLU A 54 -30.67 6.17 30.35
CA GLU A 54 -31.24 5.30 29.32
C GLU A 54 -30.38 5.32 28.04
N LEU A 55 -29.58 4.26 27.89
CA LEU A 55 -28.80 3.96 26.70
C LEU A 55 -29.74 3.37 25.63
N GLU A 56 -30.35 4.22 24.82
CA GLU A 56 -30.96 3.77 23.57
C GLU A 56 -29.89 3.63 22.48
N ALA A 57 -29.18 2.49 22.51
CA ALA A 57 -28.38 2.04 21.38
C ALA A 57 -29.32 1.61 20.25
N SER A 58 -29.66 2.54 19.36
CA SER A 58 -30.44 2.24 18.15
C SER A 58 -29.61 1.33 17.24
N VAL A 59 -30.01 0.07 17.22
CA VAL A 59 -29.48 -1.01 16.40
C VAL A 59 -29.47 -0.61 14.93
N LEU A 60 -28.26 -0.66 14.35
CA LEU A 60 -27.95 -0.73 12.92
C LEU A 60 -29.15 -1.17 12.07
N GLY A 61 -29.64 -0.22 11.27
CA GLY A 61 -30.74 -0.41 10.33
C GLY A 61 -30.54 -1.62 9.40
N VAL A 62 -31.26 -2.68 9.73
CA VAL A 62 -32.11 -3.51 8.86
C VAL A 62 -31.72 -3.58 7.37
N SER A 63 -31.11 -4.72 7.01
CA SER A 63 -31.21 -5.48 5.76
C SER A 63 -31.26 -4.72 4.43
N HIS A 64 -30.10 -4.52 3.80
CA HIS A 64 -30.02 -4.48 2.34
C HIS A 64 -29.41 -5.80 1.82
N SER A 65 -30.12 -6.39 0.86
CA SER A 65 -29.91 -7.64 0.14
C SER A 65 -28.45 -7.89 -0.22
N LEU A 66 -27.90 -8.99 0.31
CA LEU A 66 -26.53 -9.45 0.07
C LEU A 66 -26.28 -9.89 -1.39
N GLU A 67 -27.33 -10.09 -2.19
CA GLU A 67 -27.23 -10.48 -3.60
C GLU A 67 -26.63 -9.38 -4.49
N GLU A 68 -27.01 -8.12 -4.30
CA GLU A 68 -26.50 -6.98 -5.11
C GLU A 68 -25.00 -6.69 -4.85
N LYS A 69 -24.49 -7.10 -3.68
CA LYS A 69 -23.06 -7.02 -3.35
C LYS A 69 -22.25 -8.20 -3.89
N GLN A 70 -22.87 -9.37 -4.10
CA GLN A 70 -22.19 -10.52 -4.71
C GLN A 70 -21.90 -10.28 -6.19
N GLU A 71 -22.82 -9.65 -6.92
CA GLU A 71 -22.63 -9.32 -8.34
C GLU A 71 -21.47 -8.33 -8.56
N LYS A 72 -21.33 -7.31 -7.69
CA LYS A 72 -20.18 -6.39 -7.71
C LYS A 72 -18.85 -7.01 -7.27
N LEU A 73 -18.88 -8.15 -6.58
CA LEU A 73 -17.68 -8.91 -6.22
C LEU A 73 -17.25 -9.85 -7.35
N GLU A 74 -18.19 -10.33 -8.16
CA GLU A 74 -17.90 -11.02 -9.44
C GLU A 74 -17.36 -10.04 -10.49
N GLU A 75 -17.84 -8.80 -10.50
CA GLU A 75 -17.29 -7.68 -11.30
C GLU A 75 -15.89 -7.23 -10.82
N MET A 76 -15.33 -7.80 -9.74
CA MET A 76 -13.87 -7.78 -9.47
C MET A 76 -13.10 -8.71 -10.43
N GLU A 77 -13.44 -8.60 -11.72
CA GLU A 77 -12.69 -8.94 -12.92
C GLU A 77 -11.27 -8.31 -12.94
N ALA A 78 -10.92 -7.54 -11.90
CA ALA A 78 -9.56 -7.26 -11.47
C ALA A 78 -8.68 -8.53 -11.41
N PHE A 79 -9.24 -9.71 -11.13
CA PHE A 79 -8.45 -10.94 -11.15
C PHE A 79 -7.93 -11.31 -12.54
N ASN A 80 -8.51 -10.83 -13.64
CA ASN A 80 -8.01 -11.13 -14.99
C ASN A 80 -6.99 -10.08 -15.46
N PHE A 81 -7.29 -8.79 -15.28
CA PHE A 81 -6.37 -7.71 -15.66
C PHE A 81 -5.12 -7.66 -14.78
N PHE A 82 -5.27 -7.71 -13.45
CA PHE A 82 -4.13 -7.71 -12.54
C PHE A 82 -3.35 -9.03 -12.58
N SER A 83 -3.98 -10.17 -12.86
CA SER A 83 -3.26 -11.43 -13.06
C SER A 83 -2.47 -11.44 -14.36
N GLN A 84 -2.99 -10.89 -15.46
CA GLN A 84 -2.23 -10.74 -16.70
C GLN A 84 -1.03 -9.80 -16.51
N LEU A 85 -1.21 -8.68 -15.80
CA LEU A 85 -0.13 -7.76 -15.47
C LEU A 85 0.89 -8.40 -14.54
N GLY A 86 0.42 -9.11 -13.51
CA GLY A 86 1.24 -9.86 -12.56
C GLY A 86 2.03 -10.99 -13.20
N LYS A 87 1.44 -11.71 -14.17
CA LYS A 87 2.14 -12.74 -14.96
C LYS A 87 3.27 -12.15 -15.80
N LYS A 88 3.04 -11.02 -16.46
CA LYS A 88 4.11 -10.32 -17.21
C LYS A 88 5.22 -9.85 -16.28
N PHE A 89 4.86 -9.29 -15.13
CA PHE A 89 5.83 -8.86 -14.13
C PHE A 89 6.64 -10.03 -13.55
N ALA A 90 5.97 -11.13 -13.18
CA ALA A 90 6.61 -12.33 -12.65
C ALA A 90 7.53 -12.99 -13.66
N SER A 91 7.18 -12.98 -14.95
CA SER A 91 8.04 -13.49 -16.03
C SER A 91 9.31 -12.65 -16.16
N LEU A 92 9.19 -11.32 -16.12
CA LEU A 92 10.33 -10.39 -16.15
C LEU A 92 11.23 -10.57 -14.92
N ALA A 93 10.65 -10.64 -13.72
CA ALA A 93 11.38 -10.85 -12.49
C ALA A 93 12.13 -12.20 -12.50
N SER A 94 11.46 -13.26 -12.95
CA SER A 94 12.08 -14.59 -13.09
C SER A 94 13.24 -14.57 -14.08
N ALA A 95 13.08 -13.94 -15.24
CA ALA A 95 14.14 -13.85 -16.25
C ALA A 95 15.38 -13.11 -15.74
N VAL A 96 15.17 -12.01 -14.99
CA VAL A 96 16.27 -11.26 -14.36
C VAL A 96 16.99 -12.11 -13.32
N ILE A 97 16.25 -12.80 -12.45
CA ILE A 97 16.83 -13.65 -11.41
C ILE A 97 17.61 -14.81 -12.03
N THR A 98 17.04 -15.50 -13.02
CA THR A 98 17.73 -16.60 -13.72
C THR A 98 18.98 -16.09 -14.42
N GLY A 99 18.90 -14.96 -15.14
CA GLY A 99 20.07 -14.37 -15.79
C GLY A 99 21.17 -14.00 -14.78
N PHE A 100 20.80 -13.50 -13.61
CA PHE A 100 21.73 -13.17 -12.54
C PHE A 100 22.41 -14.41 -11.95
N ILE A 101 21.65 -15.49 -11.72
CA ILE A 101 22.18 -16.77 -11.25
C ILE A 101 23.13 -17.36 -12.28
N THR A 102 22.77 -17.36 -13.56
CA THR A 102 23.64 -17.87 -14.64
C THR A 102 24.92 -17.05 -14.78
N PHE A 103 24.85 -15.72 -14.62
CA PHE A 103 26.02 -14.86 -14.64
C PHE A 103 26.97 -15.14 -13.46
N LEU A 104 26.42 -15.31 -12.25
CA LEU A 104 27.22 -15.70 -11.08
C LEU A 104 27.81 -17.10 -11.24
N ALA A 105 27.04 -18.05 -11.75
CA ALA A 105 27.52 -19.40 -12.03
C ALA A 105 28.69 -19.38 -13.02
N GLY A 106 28.57 -18.63 -14.12
CA GLY A 106 29.64 -18.48 -15.11
C GLY A 106 30.89 -17.78 -14.56
N LEU A 107 30.75 -16.80 -13.67
CA LEU A 107 31.88 -16.18 -12.98
C LEU A 107 32.61 -17.15 -12.06
N VAL A 108 31.86 -17.96 -11.29
CA VAL A 108 32.44 -19.00 -10.43
C VAL A 108 33.17 -20.05 -11.26
N GLU A 109 32.57 -20.49 -12.37
CA GLU A 109 33.17 -21.45 -13.29
C GLU A 109 34.46 -20.89 -13.92
N SER A 110 34.48 -19.61 -14.30
CA SER A 110 35.68 -18.93 -14.82
C SER A 110 36.79 -18.69 -13.79
N LEU A 111 36.48 -18.76 -12.49
CA LEU A 111 37.45 -18.61 -11.40
C LEU A 111 38.04 -19.96 -10.94
N PHE A 112 37.37 -21.07 -11.26
CA PHE A 112 37.80 -22.43 -10.92
C PHE A 112 38.47 -23.18 -12.10
N GLN A 113 38.54 -22.55 -13.28
CA GLN A 113 39.37 -22.94 -14.43
C GLN A 113 40.67 -22.14 -14.45
#